data_AF-A0A920ECK7-F1
#
_entry.id   AF-A0A920ECK7-F1
#
_cell.length_a   1.000
_cell.length_b   1.000
_cell.length_c   1.000
_cell.angle_alpha   90.00
_cell.angle_beta   90.00
_cell.angle_gamma   90.00
#
_symmetry.space_group_name_H-M   'P 1'
#
loop_
_entity.id
_entity.type
_entity.pdbx_description
1 polymer ?
#
loop_
_entity_poly.entity_id
_entity_poly.type
_entity_poly.pdbx_seq_one_letter_code
_entity_poly.pdbx_strand_id
1 'polypeptide(L)'
;MRSEAINVHTTAVGDRHILKALGDNDWSLGGEQSGHIIFSDQARTGDGILTGLHLLDCMKRSQIRLAELAQSSMRRFPKSSIQ
;
A
#
# COMPACT_ATOMS: atom_id res chain seq x y z
N MET A 1 -4.88 -2.88 -9.83
CA MET A 1 -3.44 -3.01 -10.17
C MET A 1 -3.25 -3.18 -11.67
N ARG A 2 -3.44 -4.38 -12.26
CA ARG A 2 -3.29 -4.57 -13.72
C ARG A 2 -4.24 -3.71 -14.56
N SER A 3 -5.50 -3.56 -14.14
CA SER A 3 -6.48 -2.67 -14.79
C SER A 3 -6.04 -1.21 -14.81
N GLU A 4 -5.30 -0.79 -13.79
CA GLU A 4 -4.79 0.57 -13.61
C GLU A 4 -3.35 0.74 -14.12
N ALA A 5 -2.83 -0.25 -14.87
CA ALA A 5 -1.45 -0.28 -15.35
C ALA A 5 -0.37 -0.14 -14.25
N ILE A 6 -0.67 -0.60 -13.03
CA ILE A 6 0.27 -0.60 -11.89
C ILE A 6 1.01 -1.94 -11.84
N ASN A 7 2.34 -1.88 -11.95
CA ASN A 7 3.23 -3.03 -11.76
C ASN A 7 3.33 -3.40 -10.27
N VAL A 8 3.29 -4.70 -9.98
CA VAL A 8 3.37 -5.22 -8.61
C VAL A 8 4.60 -6.10 -8.48
N HIS A 9 5.46 -5.76 -7.53
CA HIS A 9 6.60 -6.58 -7.13
C HIS A 9 6.33 -7.21 -5.76
N THR A 10 6.49 -8.53 -5.66
CA THR A 10 6.29 -9.27 -4.40
C THR A 10 7.63 -9.66 -3.82
N THR A 11 7.83 -9.40 -2.53
CA THR A 11 9.02 -9.80 -1.78
C THR A 11 8.69 -10.94 -0.81
N ALA A 12 9.72 -11.51 -0.17
CA ALA A 12 9.52 -12.31 1.03
C ALA A 12 8.88 -11.45 2.15
N VAL A 13 8.23 -12.12 3.10
CA VAL A 13 7.59 -11.46 4.27
C VAL A 13 8.63 -10.74 5.11
N GLY A 14 8.30 -9.53 5.57
CA GLY A 14 9.13 -8.71 6.46
C GLY A 14 9.69 -7.44 5.81
N ASP A 15 9.60 -6.34 6.56
CA ASP A 15 9.93 -4.96 6.14
C ASP A 15 11.29 -4.80 5.47
N ARG A 16 12.29 -5.58 5.90
CA ARG A 16 13.66 -5.53 5.35
C ARG A 16 13.69 -5.84 3.85
N HIS A 17 12.85 -6.77 3.40
CA HIS A 17 12.82 -7.18 2.00
C HIS A 17 12.12 -6.12 1.14
N ILE A 18 11.10 -5.48 1.69
CA ILE A 18 10.40 -4.36 1.05
C ILE A 18 11.35 -3.17 0.91
N LEU A 19 11.98 -2.73 2.00
CA LEU A 19 12.93 -1.61 1.98
C LEU A 19 14.07 -1.85 1.00
N LYS A 20 14.61 -3.08 0.95
CA LYS A 20 15.63 -3.44 -0.04
C LYS A 20 15.10 -3.29 -1.48
N ALA A 21 13.93 -3.84 -1.78
CA ALA A 21 13.34 -3.76 -3.12
C ALA A 21 13.04 -2.31 -3.52
N LEU A 22 12.54 -1.47 -2.60
CA LEU A 22 12.31 -0.05 -2.86
C LEU A 22 13.63 0.68 -3.16
N GLY A 23 14.67 0.43 -2.36
CA GLY A 23 15.99 1.06 -2.54
C GLY A 23 16.73 0.60 -3.81
N ASP A 24 16.69 -0.69 -4.13
CA ASP A 24 17.35 -1.24 -5.32
C ASP A 24 16.73 -0.71 -6.63
N ASN A 25 15.44 -0.36 -6.61
CA ASN A 25 14.66 0.02 -7.80
C ASN A 25 14.19 1.49 -7.81
N ASP A 26 14.58 2.27 -6.79
CA ASP A 26 14.15 3.67 -6.61
C ASP A 26 12.62 3.85 -6.67
N TRP A 27 11.88 2.94 -6.03
CA TRP A 27 10.42 3.00 -5.97
C TRP A 27 9.95 3.70 -4.70
N SER A 28 8.87 4.49 -4.83
CA SER A 28 8.34 5.36 -3.78
C SER A 28 7.35 4.71 -2.81
N LEU A 29 6.75 3.55 -3.14
CA LEU A 29 5.66 2.95 -2.36
C LEU A 29 5.83 1.44 -2.18
N GLY A 30 5.74 0.98 -0.94
CA GLY A 30 5.71 -0.45 -0.60
C GLY A 30 4.97 -0.69 0.71
N GLY A 31 4.76 -1.95 1.07
CA GLY A 31 4.16 -2.29 2.36
C GLY A 31 3.62 -3.70 2.48
N GLU A 32 3.03 -3.98 3.64
CA GLU A 32 2.47 -5.27 4.02
C GLU A 32 0.96 -5.20 4.27
N GLN A 33 0.29 -6.36 4.21
CA GLN A 33 -1.14 -6.47 4.50
C GLN A 33 -1.49 -6.14 5.98
N SER A 34 -0.50 -6.15 6.88
CA SER A 34 -0.64 -5.72 8.28
C SER A 34 -1.02 -4.23 8.42
N GLY A 35 -0.82 -3.44 7.37
CA GLY A 35 -0.96 -1.97 7.40
C GLY A 35 0.36 -1.23 7.57
N HIS A 36 1.50 -1.95 7.58
CA HIS A 36 2.82 -1.34 7.50
C HIS A 36 3.08 -0.83 6.07
N ILE A 37 2.83 0.45 5.81
CA ILE A 37 2.99 1.10 4.50
C ILE A 37 4.14 2.10 4.54
N ILE A 38 5.01 2.06 3.53
CA ILE A 38 6.23 2.83 3.41
C ILE A 38 6.13 3.75 2.19
N PHE A 39 6.25 5.05 2.41
CA PHE A 39 6.47 6.07 1.39
C PHE A 39 7.97 6.43 1.40
N SER A 40 8.79 5.72 0.62
CA SER A 40 10.26 5.76 0.75
C SER A 40 10.89 7.12 0.40
N ASP A 41 10.17 7.95 -0.34
CA ASP A 41 10.50 9.34 -0.65
C ASP A 41 10.24 10.32 0.51
N GLN A 42 9.46 9.90 1.51
CA GLN A 42 9.07 10.72 2.66
C GLN A 42 9.54 10.15 4.01
N ALA A 43 9.62 8.83 4.13
CA ALA A 43 9.98 8.11 5.35
C ALA A 43 10.80 6.86 5.05
N ARG A 44 11.78 6.55 5.92
CA ARG A 44 12.65 5.36 5.79
C ARG A 44 12.11 4.10 6.48
N THR A 45 10.87 4.14 6.94
CA THR A 45 10.17 3.04 7.62
C THR A 45 8.67 3.21 7.40
N GLY A 46 7.88 2.21 7.78
CA GLY A 46 6.43 2.32 7.73
C GLY A 46 5.91 3.38 8.70
N ASP A 47 5.05 4.25 8.20
CA ASP A 47 4.49 5.36 8.96
C ASP A 47 2.96 5.37 8.82
N GLY A 48 2.29 4.95 9.89
CA GLY A 48 0.83 4.88 9.94
C GLY A 48 0.15 6.26 9.93
N ILE A 49 0.78 7.29 10.49
CA ILE A 49 0.22 8.65 10.53
C ILE A 49 0.29 9.26 9.12
N LEU A 50 1.45 9.15 8.47
CA LEU A 50 1.63 9.61 7.10
C LEU A 50 0.68 8.88 6.15
N THR A 51 0.56 7.55 6.28
CA THR A 51 -0.38 6.74 5.50
C THR A 51 -1.82 7.17 5.72
N GLY A 52 -2.21 7.39 6.99
CA GLY A 52 -3.54 7.91 7.33
C GLY A 52 -3.81 9.27 6.71
N LEU A 53 -2.81 10.17 6.72
CA LEU A 53 -2.94 11.50 6.13
C LEU A 53 -3.13 11.44 4.62
N HIS A 54 -2.34 10.62 3.90
CA HIS A 54 -2.51 10.40 2.45
C HIS A 54 -3.87 9.81 2.12
N LEU A 55 -4.37 8.87 2.92
CA LEU A 55 -5.71 8.31 2.75
C LEU A 55 -6.79 9.38 2.92
N LEU A 56 -6.70 10.20 3.97
CA LEU A 56 -7.64 11.30 4.22
C LEU A 56 -7.58 12.37 3.12
N ASP A 57 -6.38 12.70 2.63
CA ASP A 57 -6.20 13.62 1.51
C ASP A 57 -6.84 13.07 0.22
N CYS A 58 -6.66 11.77 -0.07
CA CYS A 58 -7.31 11.11 -1.18
C CYS A 58 -8.84 11.17 -1.08
N MET A 59 -9.41 10.85 0.09
CA MET A 59 -10.85 10.99 0.35
C MET A 59 -11.33 12.43 0.17
N LYS A 60 -10.57 13.41 0.67
CA LYS A 60 -10.90 14.83 0.55
C LYS A 60 -10.85 15.31 -0.91
N ARG A 61 -9.85 14.91 -1.70
CA ARG A 61 -9.74 15.32 -3.11
C ARG A 61 -10.78 14.68 -4.00
N SER A 62 -11.10 13.40 -3.74
CA SER A 62 -12.10 12.65 -4.51
C SER A 62 -13.54 12.96 -4.10
N GLN A 63 -13.76 13.49 -2.89
CA GLN A 63 -15.09 13.65 -2.28
C GLN A 63 -15.86 12.33 -2.12
N ILE A 64 -15.13 11.22 -2.01
CA ILE A 64 -15.69 9.87 -1.87
C ILE A 64 -15.49 9.36 -0.44
N ARG A 65 -16.51 8.67 0.11
CA ARG A 65 -16.42 8.05 1.44
C ARG A 65 -15.49 6.83 1.40
N LEU A 66 -14.80 6.56 2.51
CA LEU A 66 -13.82 5.46 2.59
C LEU A 66 -14.38 4.10 2.12
N ALA A 67 -15.61 3.76 2.51
CA ALA A 67 -16.25 2.50 2.14
C ALA A 67 -16.41 2.36 0.62
N GLU A 68 -16.78 3.44 -0.06
CA GLU A 68 -16.96 3.47 -1.51
C GLU A 68 -15.61 3.45 -2.23
N LEU A 69 -14.61 4.19 -1.71
CA LEU A 69 -13.24 4.15 -2.23
C LEU A 69 -12.68 2.72 -2.17
N ALA A 70 -12.82 2.04 -1.02
CA ALA A 70 -12.38 0.66 -0.86
C ALA A 70 -13.09 -0.31 -1.82
N GLN A 71 -14.42 -0.17 -1.96
CA GLN A 71 -15.24 -1.05 -2.79
C GLN A 71 -14.98 -0.89 -4.30
N SER A 72 -14.74 0.34 -4.75
CA SER A 72 -14.46 0.66 -6.16
C SER A 72 -13.01 0.40 -6.56
N SER A 73 -12.06 0.50 -5.62
CA SER A 73 -10.63 0.37 -5.91
C SER A 73 -10.14 -1.08 -5.98
N MET A 74 -10.69 -1.98 -5.17
CA MET A 74 -10.31 -3.39 -5.20
C MET A 74 -11.41 -4.34 -4.72
N ARG A 75 -11.37 -5.58 -5.19
CA ARG A 75 -12.16 -6.68 -4.63
C ARG A 75 -11.27 -7.59 -3.79
N ARG A 76 -11.62 -7.76 -2.51
CA ARG A 76 -10.95 -8.73 -1.63
C ARG A 76 -11.52 -10.12 -1.91
N PHE A 77 -10.66 -11.07 -2.26
CA PHE A 77 -11.05 -12.47 -2.43
C PHE A 77 -10.99 -13.21 -1.08
N PRO A 78 -11.82 -14.25 -0.87
CA PRO A 78 -11.71 -15.09 0.30
C PRO A 78 -10.30 -15.66 0.42
N LYS A 79 -9.71 -15.55 1.61
CA LYS A 79 -8.45 -16.21 1.94
C LYS A 79 -8.80 -17.42 2.80
N SER A 80 -8.52 -18.63 2.31
CA SER A 80 -8.61 -19.82 3.15
C SER A 80 -7.46 -19.80 4.14
N SER A 81 -7.79 -19.82 5.42
CA SER A 81 -6.82 -20.06 6.48
C SER A 81 -6.57 -21.56 6.54
N ILE A 82 -5.71 -22.07 5.67
CA ILE A 82 -5.12 -23.40 5.86
C ILE A 82 -3.73 -23.09 6.43
N GLN A 83 -3.61 -23.17 7.75
CA GLN A 83 -2.32 -23.26 8.43
C GLN A 83 -1.75 -24.66 8.22
#